data_AF-A0A1V5UIG7-F1
#
_entry.id   AF-A0A1V5UIG7-F1
#
_cell.length_a   1.000
_cell.length_b   1.000
_cell.length_c   1.000
_cell.angle_alpha   90.00
_cell.angle_beta   90.00
_cell.angle_gamma   90.00
#
_symmetry.space_group_name_H-M   'P 1'
#
loop_
_entity.id
_entity.type
_entity.pdbx_description
1 polymer ?
#
loop_
_entity_poly.entity_id
_entity_poly.type
_entity_poly.pdbx_seq_one_letter_code
_entity_poly.pdbx_strand_id
1 'polypeptide(L)'
;MSTESTAKKIIKFFVILMPFFMLFFNTGSSALAGNEDLSGDTLETSAAAAIKAPPPLSAAQISKISDCIDKFIDYICAGKMALALKQCATPNGPFLTKNFLDEVKGLKGKPLKIKDINGAPGDTISVVLEFEEQSGGVMTQEFIMQHNIKSDNFLIANIFERLYEVMGPQQKSCMANCSFLETSLFYYQRTLPDFAFSAGFRGDGALKILCDGAFLKTVPDCPSSGKYSCRLTFNPDVDAYEIMIGCSQHGSLAEVSKLYASLEDSEKFYAALETSDLALAKKHCGDRLLKMFESRGAEKEVYEYIRNDNIGEAFAGFRKLQADEKFLGEMYPALADALMQINHETEAVMLLKEASRFYPRWQLIINKLKEGGN
;
A
#
# COMPACT_ATOMS: atom_id res chain seq x y z
N MET A 1 -0.35 31.03 32.31
CA MET A 1 -0.49 29.72 31.63
C MET A 1 -1.59 29.86 30.59
N SER A 2 -1.20 29.97 29.33
CA SER A 2 -2.10 30.22 28.20
C SER A 2 -2.87 28.93 27.88
N THR A 3 -4.19 28.96 28.03
CA THR A 3 -5.08 27.87 27.62
C THR A 3 -5.21 27.88 26.11
N GLU A 4 -4.48 27.00 25.45
CA GLU A 4 -4.67 26.68 24.04
C GLU A 4 -6.11 26.22 23.81
N SER A 5 -6.82 26.93 22.93
CA SER A 5 -8.19 26.63 22.52
C SER A 5 -8.28 25.23 21.89
N THR A 6 -9.25 24.44 22.35
CA THR A 6 -9.61 23.10 21.87
C THR A 6 -9.78 23.04 20.34
N ALA A 7 -10.08 24.17 19.68
CA ALA A 7 -10.16 24.27 18.21
C ALA A 7 -8.80 24.05 17.52
N LYS A 8 -7.68 24.49 18.11
CA LYS A 8 -6.34 24.30 17.53
C LYS A 8 -5.88 22.83 17.56
N LYS A 9 -6.36 22.03 18.51
CA LYS A 9 -6.07 20.59 18.60
C LYS A 9 -6.83 19.76 17.54
N ILE A 10 -8.03 20.17 17.17
CA ILE A 10 -8.85 19.47 16.16
C ILE A 10 -8.32 19.74 14.75
N ILE A 11 -7.83 20.94 14.47
CA ILE A 11 -7.28 21.32 13.15
C ILE A 11 -5.92 20.65 12.89
N LYS A 12 -5.06 20.52 13.90
CA LYS A 12 -3.82 19.70 13.79
C LYS A 12 -4.12 18.22 13.52
N PHE A 13 -5.26 17.70 13.99
CA PHE A 13 -5.68 16.32 13.74
C PHE A 13 -6.13 16.09 12.29
N PHE A 14 -6.75 17.08 11.64
CA PHE A 14 -7.17 16.99 10.23
C PHE A 14 -6.00 17.11 9.23
N VAL A 15 -4.99 17.93 9.54
CA VAL A 15 -3.77 18.02 8.71
C VAL A 15 -2.93 16.73 8.80
N ILE A 16 -3.03 15.98 9.90
CA ILE A 16 -2.40 14.67 10.11
C ILE A 16 -3.26 13.51 9.56
N LEU A 17 -4.49 13.75 9.05
CA LEU A 17 -5.30 12.73 8.38
C LEU A 17 -5.16 12.74 6.84
N MET A 18 -4.50 13.76 6.27
CA MET A 18 -4.05 13.75 4.88
C MET A 18 -2.82 12.86 4.52
N PRO A 19 -2.13 12.10 5.42
CA PRO A 19 -1.13 11.16 4.98
C PRO A 19 -1.73 9.82 4.55
N PHE A 20 -3.03 9.56 4.71
CA PHE A 20 -3.62 8.32 4.20
C PHE A 20 -3.74 8.28 2.66
N PHE A 21 -3.74 9.45 2.01
CA PHE A 21 -3.52 9.56 0.56
C PHE A 21 -2.06 9.90 0.17
N MET A 22 -1.20 10.26 1.14
CA MET A 22 0.26 10.39 0.96
C MET A 22 1.07 9.14 1.37
N LEU A 23 0.50 7.94 1.23
CA LEU A 23 1.30 6.70 1.29
C LEU A 23 2.34 6.57 0.14
N PHE A 24 2.42 7.58 -0.74
CA PHE A 24 3.34 7.61 -1.89
C PHE A 24 4.43 8.69 -1.83
N PHE A 25 4.62 9.37 -0.70
CA PHE A 25 5.69 10.37 -0.55
C PHE A 25 6.48 10.20 0.75
N ASN A 26 7.20 9.08 0.85
CA ASN A 26 8.31 8.95 1.79
C ASN A 26 9.61 8.81 1.00
N THR A 27 10.27 9.95 0.79
CA THR A 27 11.70 9.98 0.48
C THR A 27 12.38 10.89 1.50
N GLY A 28 13.02 10.24 2.48
CA GLY A 28 14.29 10.65 3.07
C GLY A 28 14.37 12.00 3.79
N SER A 29 14.55 11.93 5.10
CA SER A 29 15.61 12.71 5.73
C SER A 29 16.17 11.95 6.92
N SER A 30 17.40 11.44 6.73
CA SER A 30 18.28 11.07 7.82
C SER A 30 18.64 12.33 8.58
N ALA A 31 18.44 12.33 9.89
CA ALA A 31 19.13 13.24 10.78
C ALA A 31 19.74 12.42 11.93
N LEU A 32 21.05 12.23 11.83
CA LEU A 32 21.94 11.93 12.96
C LEU A 32 21.66 12.92 14.10
N ALA A 33 21.37 12.39 15.28
CA ALA A 33 21.60 13.01 16.58
C ALA A 33 21.56 11.86 17.60
N GLY A 34 22.52 11.62 18.48
CA GLY A 34 23.81 12.21 18.78
C GLY A 34 24.35 11.32 19.89
N ASN A 35 25.64 10.96 19.81
CA ASN A 35 26.34 10.30 20.90
C ASN A 35 26.34 11.25 22.11
N GLU A 36 25.67 10.86 23.20
CA GLU A 36 26.05 11.30 24.54
C GLU A 36 26.16 10.08 25.45
N ASP A 37 27.41 9.82 25.82
CA ASP A 37 27.81 9.02 26.96
C ASP A 37 27.06 9.46 28.22
N LEU A 38 26.35 8.52 28.85
CA LEU A 38 26.15 8.52 30.30
C LEU A 38 26.50 7.13 30.82
N SER A 39 27.77 7.02 31.21
CA SER A 39 28.30 5.99 32.08
C SER A 39 27.79 6.20 33.51
N GLY A 40 27.47 5.11 34.20
CA GLY A 40 27.29 5.08 35.65
C GLY A 40 25.92 4.60 36.11
N ASP A 41 25.74 3.28 36.21
CA ASP A 41 25.59 2.62 37.51
C ASP A 41 25.42 1.11 37.29
N THR A 42 26.40 0.35 37.78
CA THR A 42 26.39 -1.11 37.84
C THR A 42 25.33 -1.57 38.83
N LEU A 43 24.13 -1.87 38.33
CA LEU A 43 23.16 -2.71 39.02
C LEU A 43 23.60 -4.17 38.86
N GLU A 44 24.12 -4.72 39.96
CA GLU A 44 24.34 -6.15 40.13
C GLU A 44 23.05 -6.92 39.80
N THR A 45 22.98 -7.46 38.58
CA THR A 45 21.96 -8.41 38.22
C THR A 45 22.43 -9.77 38.70
N SER A 46 21.78 -10.24 39.78
CA SER A 46 21.87 -11.62 40.25
C SER A 46 21.80 -12.56 39.05
N ALA A 47 22.79 -13.45 38.92
CA ALA A 47 22.83 -14.47 37.89
C ALA A 47 21.57 -15.34 37.98
N ALA A 48 20.55 -15.01 37.20
CA ALA A 48 19.49 -15.94 36.87
C ALA A 48 20.16 -17.14 36.21
N ALA A 49 19.92 -18.34 36.74
CA ALA A 49 20.39 -19.58 36.15
C ALA A 49 20.06 -19.53 34.65
N ALA A 50 21.09 -19.62 33.79
CA ALA A 50 20.91 -19.65 32.35
C ALA A 50 19.87 -20.72 32.03
N ILE A 51 18.66 -20.29 31.66
CA ILE A 51 17.61 -21.18 31.18
C ILE A 51 18.24 -21.87 29.98
N LYS A 52 18.54 -23.18 30.13
CA LYS A 52 19.05 -23.97 29.01
C LYS A 52 18.06 -23.79 27.89
N ALA A 53 18.50 -23.19 26.80
CA ALA A 53 17.71 -23.10 25.58
C ALA A 53 17.19 -24.51 25.29
N PRO A 54 15.88 -24.68 25.07
CA PRO A 54 15.32 -25.98 24.80
C PRO A 54 16.01 -26.58 23.56
N PRO A 55 16.19 -27.91 23.52
CA PRO A 55 16.95 -28.54 22.45
C PRO A 55 16.32 -28.24 21.09
N PRO A 56 17.14 -28.01 20.04
CA PRO A 56 16.64 -27.79 18.69
C PRO A 56 15.85 -29.00 18.20
N LEU A 57 14.95 -28.77 17.24
CA LEU A 57 14.17 -29.83 16.60
C LEU A 57 15.08 -30.88 15.94
N SER A 58 14.76 -32.16 16.14
CA SER A 58 15.48 -33.26 15.47
C SER A 58 15.07 -33.37 14.00
N ALA A 59 15.94 -33.97 13.17
CA ALA A 59 15.64 -34.21 11.75
C ALA A 59 14.34 -35.01 11.53
N ALA A 60 14.04 -35.97 12.42
CA ALA A 60 12.80 -36.74 12.37
C ALA A 60 11.56 -35.87 12.66
N GLN A 61 11.66 -34.91 13.58
CA GLN A 61 10.58 -33.97 13.87
C GLN A 61 10.38 -32.98 12.72
N ILE A 62 11.46 -32.46 12.13
CA ILE A 62 11.39 -31.61 10.93
C ILE A 62 10.70 -32.36 9.79
N SER A 63 11.03 -33.63 9.55
CA SER A 63 10.36 -34.45 8.54
C SER A 63 8.86 -34.62 8.81
N LYS A 64 8.44 -34.82 10.07
CA LYS A 64 7.02 -34.90 10.43
C LYS A 64 6.26 -33.59 10.22
N ILE A 65 6.93 -32.45 10.46
CA ILE A 65 6.39 -31.13 10.21
C ILE A 65 6.18 -30.93 8.70
N SER A 66 7.20 -31.21 7.88
CA SER A 66 7.09 -31.13 6.42
C SER A 66 5.96 -32.02 5.89
N ASP A 67 5.91 -33.29 6.32
CA ASP A 67 4.86 -34.23 5.92
C ASP A 67 3.45 -33.74 6.26
N CYS A 68 3.28 -33.05 7.39
CA CYS A 68 2.00 -32.48 7.80
C CYS A 68 1.56 -31.34 6.87
N ILE A 69 2.48 -30.44 6.54
CA ILE A 69 2.22 -29.31 5.64
C ILE A 69 1.99 -29.79 4.20
N ASP A 70 2.80 -30.73 3.71
CA ASP A 70 2.65 -31.33 2.38
C ASP A 70 1.27 -31.97 2.21
N LYS A 71 0.86 -32.82 3.18
CA LYS A 71 -0.47 -33.45 3.17
C LYS A 71 -1.58 -32.42 3.21
N PHE A 72 -1.44 -31.37 4.00
CA PHE A 72 -2.43 -30.30 4.06
C PHE A 72 -2.63 -29.63 2.69
N ILE A 73 -1.54 -29.24 2.03
CA ILE A 73 -1.55 -28.60 0.71
C ILE A 73 -2.11 -29.55 -0.36
N ASP A 74 -1.65 -30.80 -0.38
CA ASP A 74 -2.12 -31.83 -1.32
C ASP A 74 -3.62 -32.09 -1.17
N TYR A 75 -4.13 -32.16 0.06
CA TYR A 75 -5.55 -32.36 0.29
C TYR A 75 -6.39 -31.16 -0.14
N ILE A 76 -5.93 -29.92 0.07
CA ILE A 76 -6.60 -28.73 -0.47
C ILE A 76 -6.61 -28.75 -2.00
N CYS A 77 -5.46 -29.04 -2.62
CA CYS A 77 -5.32 -29.11 -4.07
C CYS A 77 -6.19 -30.22 -4.71
N ALA A 78 -6.43 -31.31 -3.97
CA ALA A 78 -7.32 -32.40 -4.37
C ALA A 78 -8.80 -32.18 -4.00
N GLY A 79 -9.16 -31.04 -3.39
CA GLY A 79 -10.52 -30.76 -2.93
C GLY A 79 -10.98 -31.61 -1.74
N LYS A 80 -10.05 -32.27 -1.05
CA LYS A 80 -10.32 -33.18 0.09
C LYS A 80 -10.28 -32.43 1.43
N MET A 81 -11.14 -31.43 1.60
CA MET A 81 -11.13 -30.54 2.77
C MET A 81 -11.19 -31.29 4.11
N ALA A 82 -12.02 -32.32 4.23
CA ALA A 82 -12.11 -33.11 5.47
C ALA A 82 -10.78 -33.78 5.88
N LEU A 83 -9.90 -34.08 4.92
CA LEU A 83 -8.56 -34.61 5.22
C LEU A 83 -7.55 -33.49 5.51
N ALA A 84 -7.66 -32.35 4.83
CA ALA A 84 -6.86 -31.15 5.12
C ALA A 84 -7.08 -30.69 6.56
N LEU A 85 -8.34 -30.60 7.01
CA LEU A 85 -8.69 -30.17 8.37
C LEU A 85 -8.12 -31.09 9.46
N LYS A 86 -7.82 -32.36 9.16
CA LYS A 86 -7.17 -33.28 10.12
C LYS A 86 -5.71 -32.93 10.38
N GLN A 87 -5.09 -32.12 9.52
CA GLN A 87 -3.73 -31.62 9.73
C GLN A 87 -3.72 -30.34 10.60
N CYS A 88 -4.90 -29.78 10.92
CA CYS A 88 -5.02 -28.56 11.72
C CYS A 88 -5.34 -28.87 13.19
N ALA A 89 -4.82 -28.04 14.10
CA ALA A 89 -5.15 -28.12 15.53
C ALA A 89 -6.62 -27.74 15.77
N THR A 90 -7.15 -26.81 14.98
CA THR A 90 -8.54 -26.35 15.00
C THR A 90 -9.16 -26.47 13.60
N PRO A 91 -10.18 -27.34 13.40
CA PRO A 91 -10.81 -27.55 12.10
C PRO A 91 -11.52 -26.34 11.48
N ASN A 92 -11.78 -25.29 12.26
CA ASN A 92 -12.42 -24.04 11.80
C ASN A 92 -11.53 -22.82 12.10
N GLY A 93 -10.21 -22.97 11.95
CA GLY A 93 -9.28 -21.87 12.16
C GLY A 93 -9.62 -20.66 11.29
N PRO A 94 -9.47 -19.42 11.80
CA PRO A 94 -9.80 -18.19 11.07
C PRO A 94 -8.96 -18.00 9.80
N PHE A 95 -7.81 -18.69 9.70
CA PHE A 95 -6.93 -18.68 8.53
C PHE A 95 -7.47 -19.44 7.31
N LEU A 96 -8.49 -20.30 7.48
CA LEU A 96 -9.08 -21.10 6.40
C LEU A 96 -10.15 -20.32 5.61
N THR A 97 -9.79 -19.13 5.13
CA THR A 97 -10.70 -18.31 4.32
C THR A 97 -10.84 -18.88 2.90
N LYS A 98 -11.95 -18.58 2.22
CA LYS A 98 -12.15 -19.00 0.82
C LYS A 98 -11.01 -18.50 -0.09
N ASN A 99 -10.57 -17.26 0.10
CA ASN A 99 -9.50 -16.65 -0.68
C ASN A 99 -8.17 -17.41 -0.48
N PHE A 100 -7.81 -17.69 0.78
CA PHE A 100 -6.64 -18.50 1.10
C PHE A 100 -6.69 -19.88 0.43
N LEU A 101 -7.84 -20.57 0.50
CA LEU A 101 -7.99 -21.90 -0.13
C LEU A 101 -7.85 -21.86 -1.65
N ASP A 102 -8.26 -20.78 -2.30
CA ASP A 102 -8.07 -20.60 -3.75
C ASP A 102 -6.61 -20.30 -4.10
N GLU A 103 -5.89 -19.54 -3.26
CA GLU A 103 -4.46 -19.26 -3.43
C GLU A 103 -3.56 -20.49 -3.21
N VAL A 104 -3.89 -21.35 -2.24
CA VAL A 104 -3.13 -22.58 -1.96
C VAL A 104 -3.20 -23.57 -3.12
N LYS A 105 -4.30 -23.60 -3.89
CA LYS A 105 -4.38 -24.44 -5.10
C LYS A 105 -3.31 -24.08 -6.14
N GLY A 106 -2.82 -22.83 -6.14
CA GLY A 106 -1.71 -22.38 -6.99
C GLY A 106 -0.34 -22.97 -6.62
N LEU A 107 -0.25 -23.71 -5.50
CA LEU A 107 0.97 -24.36 -5.02
C LEU A 107 1.09 -25.82 -5.47
N LYS A 108 0.08 -26.34 -6.19
CA LYS A 108 0.05 -27.74 -6.61
C LYS A 108 1.32 -28.12 -7.39
N GLY A 109 2.07 -29.07 -6.85
CA GLY A 109 3.29 -29.60 -7.48
C GLY A 109 4.50 -28.67 -7.43
N LYS A 110 4.45 -27.56 -6.68
CA LYS A 110 5.63 -26.73 -6.41
C LYS A 110 6.44 -27.33 -5.26
N PRO A 111 7.76 -27.49 -5.39
CA PRO A 111 8.59 -27.96 -4.28
C PRO A 111 8.55 -26.93 -3.15
N LEU A 112 8.18 -27.37 -1.95
CA LEU A 112 8.20 -26.55 -0.75
C LEU A 112 9.61 -26.60 -0.15
N LYS A 113 10.23 -25.45 0.05
CA LYS A 113 11.54 -25.35 0.72
C LYS A 113 11.36 -24.69 2.07
N ILE A 114 11.79 -25.35 3.16
CA ILE A 114 11.86 -24.70 4.46
C ILE A 114 13.01 -23.69 4.40
N LYS A 115 12.67 -22.40 4.50
CA LYS A 115 13.64 -21.31 4.59
C LYS A 115 14.12 -21.14 6.02
N ASP A 116 13.19 -21.19 6.97
CA ASP A 116 13.48 -21.04 8.39
C ASP A 116 12.53 -21.90 9.23
N ILE A 117 13.03 -22.36 10.39
CA ILE A 117 12.24 -23.10 11.37
C ILE A 117 12.72 -22.76 12.78
N ASN A 118 11.82 -22.18 13.58
CA ASN A 118 12.12 -21.70 14.93
C ASN A 118 11.16 -22.29 15.94
N GLY A 119 11.69 -22.65 17.11
CA GLY A 119 10.92 -23.21 18.22
C GLY A 119 11.53 -24.51 18.73
N ALA A 120 10.88 -25.12 19.70
CA ALA A 120 11.36 -26.32 20.34
C ALA A 120 10.22 -27.32 20.64
N PRO A 121 10.54 -28.60 20.87
CA PRO A 121 9.53 -29.59 21.23
C PRO A 121 8.72 -29.18 22.47
N GLY A 122 7.40 -29.10 22.31
CA GLY A 122 6.47 -28.74 23.38
C GLY A 122 6.04 -27.27 23.37
N ASP A 123 6.72 -26.44 22.58
CA ASP A 123 6.33 -25.07 22.28
C ASP A 123 5.65 -24.97 20.90
N THR A 124 5.18 -23.76 20.60
CA THR A 124 4.77 -23.36 19.26
C THR A 124 6.00 -23.29 18.35
N ILE A 125 5.90 -23.85 17.15
CA ILE A 125 6.99 -23.86 16.17
C ILE A 125 6.56 -23.03 14.97
N SER A 126 7.37 -22.04 14.59
CA SER A 126 7.19 -21.28 13.36
C SER A 126 7.99 -21.95 12.24
N VAL A 127 7.33 -22.18 11.10
CA VAL A 127 7.93 -22.76 9.90
C VAL A 127 7.69 -21.81 8.74
N VAL A 128 8.75 -21.23 8.21
CA VAL A 128 8.69 -20.35 7.04
C VAL A 128 9.02 -21.17 5.80
N LEU A 129 8.01 -21.39 4.97
CA LEU A 129 8.18 -22.01 3.65
C LEU A 129 8.48 -20.94 2.60
N GLU A 130 9.42 -21.23 1.72
CA GLU A 130 9.76 -20.44 0.54
C GLU A 130 9.22 -21.13 -0.72
N PHE A 131 8.67 -20.32 -1.63
CA PHE A 131 8.11 -20.75 -2.89
C PHE A 131 8.71 -19.93 -4.01
N GLU A 132 9.21 -20.61 -5.04
CA GLU A 132 9.58 -19.97 -6.29
C GLU A 132 8.39 -20.06 -7.27
N GLU A 133 8.03 -18.93 -7.86
CA GLU A 133 7.15 -18.89 -9.01
C GLU A 133 7.93 -19.16 -10.30
N GLN A 134 7.26 -19.76 -11.28
CA GLN A 134 7.82 -19.94 -12.63
C GLN A 134 8.22 -18.60 -13.28
N SER A 135 7.61 -17.51 -12.82
CA SER A 135 7.90 -16.13 -13.24
C SER A 135 9.17 -15.54 -12.59
N GLY A 136 9.84 -16.27 -11.68
CA GLY A 136 11.03 -15.82 -10.94
C GLY A 136 10.74 -15.04 -9.65
N GLY A 137 9.48 -15.01 -9.18
CA GLY A 137 9.14 -14.45 -7.87
C GLY A 137 9.47 -15.42 -6.73
N VAL A 138 9.88 -14.88 -5.58
CA VAL A 138 10.10 -15.61 -4.33
C VAL A 138 9.08 -15.13 -3.32
N MET A 139 8.31 -16.06 -2.78
CA MET A 139 7.32 -15.81 -1.74
C MET A 139 7.64 -16.63 -0.51
N THR A 140 7.20 -16.17 0.65
CA THR A 140 7.23 -16.95 1.89
C THR A 140 5.84 -17.10 2.50
N GLN A 141 5.64 -18.19 3.21
CA GLN A 141 4.41 -18.49 3.95
C GLN A 141 4.80 -19.04 5.31
N GLU A 142 4.37 -18.38 6.37
CA GLU A 142 4.60 -18.86 7.72
C GLU A 142 3.46 -19.77 8.17
N PHE A 143 3.84 -20.97 8.64
CA PHE A 143 2.98 -21.94 9.29
C PHE A 143 3.34 -22.00 10.77
N ILE A 144 2.33 -21.87 11.62
CA ILE A 144 2.47 -22.07 13.06
C ILE A 144 2.04 -23.48 13.39
N MET A 145 2.97 -24.26 13.90
CA MET A 145 2.79 -25.66 14.25
C MET A 145 2.68 -25.82 15.76
N GLN A 146 1.78 -26.70 16.19
CA GLN A 146 1.63 -27.12 17.58
C GLN A 146 2.10 -28.57 17.72
N HIS A 147 3.04 -28.81 18.63
CA HIS A 147 3.51 -30.16 18.96
C HIS A 147 2.56 -30.84 19.94
N ASN A 148 1.99 -31.98 19.55
CA ASN A 148 1.28 -32.87 20.46
C ASN A 148 2.27 -33.87 21.07
N ILE A 149 2.79 -33.53 22.25
CA ILE A 149 3.78 -34.31 23.00
C ILE A 149 3.31 -35.76 23.26
N LYS A 150 2.01 -36.00 23.45
CA LYS A 150 1.47 -37.33 23.77
C LYS A 150 1.50 -38.29 22.58
N SER A 151 1.29 -37.77 21.37
CA SER A 151 1.28 -38.56 20.14
C SER A 151 2.53 -38.37 19.28
N ASP A 152 3.47 -37.53 19.72
CA ASP A 152 4.67 -37.11 18.97
C ASP A 152 4.34 -36.71 17.52
N ASN A 153 3.29 -35.90 17.36
CA ASN A 153 2.77 -35.41 16.07
C ASN A 153 2.64 -33.88 16.07
N PHE A 154 2.65 -33.29 14.88
CA PHE A 154 2.52 -31.84 14.69
C PHE A 154 1.22 -31.52 13.95
N LEU A 155 0.55 -30.45 14.37
CA LEU A 155 -0.67 -29.94 13.75
C LEU A 155 -0.52 -28.45 13.44
N ILE A 156 -1.15 -27.98 12.36
CA ILE A 156 -1.17 -26.59 11.96
C ILE A 156 -2.14 -25.81 12.85
N ALA A 157 -1.62 -24.90 13.67
CA ALA A 157 -2.41 -24.02 14.53
C ALA A 157 -2.80 -22.71 13.84
N ASN A 158 -1.91 -22.17 12.99
CA ASN A 158 -2.20 -20.99 12.20
C ASN A 158 -1.40 -20.98 10.89
N ILE A 159 -1.86 -20.21 9.91
CA ILE A 159 -1.12 -19.89 8.69
C ILE A 159 -1.26 -18.40 8.48
N PHE A 160 -0.15 -17.68 8.36
CA PHE A 160 -0.18 -16.23 8.11
C PHE A 160 -0.53 -15.93 6.65
N GLU A 161 -0.55 -14.66 6.25
CA GLU A 161 -0.67 -14.31 4.83
C GLU A 161 0.68 -14.54 4.12
N ARG A 162 0.62 -14.81 2.81
CA ARG A 162 1.82 -15.03 2.00
C ARG A 162 2.57 -13.72 1.82
N LEU A 163 3.87 -13.71 2.06
CA LEU A 163 4.72 -12.54 1.87
C LEU A 163 5.51 -12.67 0.55
N TYR A 164 5.74 -11.57 -0.16
CA TYR A 164 6.63 -11.54 -1.33
C TYR A 164 7.97 -11.02 -0.88
N GLU A 165 9.00 -11.82 -1.09
CA GLU A 165 10.37 -11.38 -0.86
C GLU A 165 10.97 -10.81 -2.13
N VAL A 166 10.66 -11.42 -3.28
CA VAL A 166 11.09 -10.95 -4.60
C VAL A 166 9.94 -11.09 -5.57
N MET A 167 9.62 -10.03 -6.32
CA MET A 167 8.69 -10.16 -7.45
C MET A 167 9.42 -10.58 -8.71
N GLY A 168 8.83 -11.51 -9.45
CA GLY A 168 9.31 -11.87 -10.78
C GLY A 168 9.20 -10.69 -11.77
N PRO A 169 10.02 -10.63 -12.83
CA PRO A 169 10.01 -9.54 -13.80
C PRO A 169 8.65 -9.27 -14.45
N GLN A 170 7.87 -10.32 -14.77
CA GLN A 170 6.54 -10.15 -15.36
C GLN A 170 5.56 -9.50 -14.38
N GLN A 171 5.59 -9.94 -13.12
CA GLN A 171 4.76 -9.36 -12.06
C GLN A 171 5.17 -7.91 -11.77
N LYS A 172 6.48 -7.64 -11.67
CA LYS A 172 7.01 -6.28 -11.48
C LYS A 172 6.55 -5.33 -12.59
N SER A 173 6.64 -5.76 -13.84
CA SER A 173 6.13 -5.00 -14.99
C SER A 173 4.60 -4.83 -14.93
N CYS A 174 3.86 -5.87 -14.50
CA CYS A 174 2.42 -5.77 -14.32
C CYS A 174 2.05 -4.76 -13.22
N MET A 175 2.79 -4.71 -12.11
CA MET A 175 2.58 -3.76 -11.02
C MET A 175 2.92 -2.33 -11.42
N ALA A 176 3.96 -2.13 -12.24
CA ALA A 176 4.23 -0.83 -12.87
C ALA A 176 3.05 -0.35 -13.72
N ASN A 177 2.46 -1.24 -14.52
CA ASN A 177 1.25 -0.92 -15.28
C ASN A 177 0.06 -0.59 -14.37
N CYS A 178 -0.15 -1.33 -13.27
CA CYS A 178 -1.21 -1.01 -12.29
C CYS A 178 -1.00 0.39 -11.70
N SER A 179 0.24 0.71 -11.28
CA SER A 179 0.59 2.00 -10.67
C SER A 179 0.36 3.15 -11.64
N PHE A 180 0.79 2.98 -12.89
CA PHE A 180 0.55 3.93 -13.96
C PHE A 180 -0.95 4.15 -14.20
N LEU A 181 -1.76 3.08 -14.24
CA LEU A 181 -3.20 3.17 -14.46
C LEU A 181 -3.94 3.83 -13.29
N GLU A 182 -3.57 3.50 -12.04
CA GLU A 182 -4.09 4.18 -10.84
C GLU A 182 -3.75 5.67 -10.86
N THR A 183 -2.50 6.01 -11.18
CA THR A 183 -2.08 7.40 -11.27
C THR A 183 -2.77 8.15 -12.41
N SER A 184 -3.01 7.48 -13.54
CA SER A 184 -3.78 8.04 -14.65
C SER A 184 -5.22 8.36 -14.22
N LEU A 185 -5.85 7.49 -13.43
CA LEU A 185 -7.18 7.74 -12.88
C LEU A 185 -7.16 8.87 -11.85
N PHE A 186 -6.15 8.95 -11.00
CA PHE A 186 -5.98 10.06 -10.06
C PHE A 186 -5.89 11.40 -10.78
N TYR A 187 -5.08 11.51 -11.83
CA TYR A 187 -5.05 12.72 -12.66
C TYR A 187 -6.38 13.00 -13.36
N TYR A 188 -7.08 11.96 -13.80
CA TYR A 188 -8.40 12.11 -14.39
C TYR A 188 -9.44 12.63 -13.37
N GLN A 189 -9.39 12.18 -12.11
CA GLN A 189 -10.23 12.69 -11.02
C GLN A 189 -10.15 14.20 -10.88
N ARG A 190 -8.95 14.77 -11.08
CA ARG A 190 -8.73 16.21 -11.06
C ARG A 190 -9.48 16.94 -12.17
N THR A 191 -9.99 16.25 -13.19
CA THR A 191 -10.81 16.87 -14.23
C THR A 191 -12.30 16.81 -13.94
N LEU A 192 -12.71 16.12 -12.87
CA LEU A 192 -14.11 15.93 -12.51
C LEU A 192 -14.64 17.14 -11.72
N PRO A 193 -15.85 17.64 -12.02
CA PRO A 193 -16.41 18.84 -11.36
C PRO A 193 -16.61 18.72 -9.84
N ASP A 194 -16.78 17.50 -9.34
CA ASP A 194 -16.94 17.14 -7.92
C ASP A 194 -15.68 16.54 -7.30
N PHE A 195 -14.60 16.38 -8.08
CA PHE A 195 -13.37 15.73 -7.65
C PHE A 195 -13.59 14.31 -7.08
N ALA A 196 -14.60 13.59 -7.57
CA ALA A 196 -14.97 12.29 -7.02
C ALA A 196 -15.25 11.26 -8.11
N PHE A 197 -14.81 10.01 -7.89
CA PHE A 197 -15.22 8.90 -8.73
C PHE A 197 -16.68 8.51 -8.50
N SER A 198 -17.32 7.94 -9.52
CA SER A 198 -18.67 7.39 -9.43
C SER A 198 -18.67 5.88 -9.66
N ALA A 199 -19.81 5.22 -9.43
CA ALA A 199 -19.94 3.78 -9.65
C ALA A 199 -19.61 3.33 -11.09
N GLY A 200 -19.72 4.24 -12.07
CA GLY A 200 -19.40 3.96 -13.49
C GLY A 200 -17.92 3.66 -13.76
N PHE A 201 -17.02 3.92 -12.81
CA PHE A 201 -15.60 3.60 -12.94
C PHE A 201 -15.30 2.13 -12.59
N ARG A 202 -16.25 1.37 -12.04
CA ARG A 202 -16.02 -0.03 -11.65
C ARG A 202 -15.75 -0.93 -12.86
N GLY A 203 -14.91 -1.94 -12.66
CA GLY A 203 -14.54 -2.94 -13.66
C GLY A 203 -13.76 -2.31 -14.81
N ASP A 204 -14.13 -2.66 -16.03
CA ASP A 204 -13.52 -2.13 -17.25
C ASP A 204 -13.98 -0.68 -17.57
N GLY A 205 -14.97 -0.18 -16.81
CA GLY A 205 -15.55 1.15 -17.02
C GLY A 205 -14.53 2.28 -16.89
N ALA A 206 -13.68 2.24 -15.85
CA ALA A 206 -12.61 3.22 -15.66
C ALA A 206 -11.66 3.34 -16.87
N LEU A 207 -11.16 2.20 -17.35
CA LEU A 207 -10.20 2.17 -18.46
C LEU A 207 -10.85 2.64 -19.75
N LYS A 208 -12.11 2.24 -19.99
CA LYS A 208 -12.89 2.73 -21.13
C LYS A 208 -13.08 4.24 -21.07
N ILE A 209 -13.46 4.80 -19.92
CA ILE A 209 -13.63 6.26 -19.75
C ILE A 209 -12.33 7.01 -20.06
N LEU A 210 -11.18 6.50 -19.58
CA LEU A 210 -9.88 7.10 -19.88
C LEU A 210 -9.55 7.09 -21.38
N CYS A 211 -9.86 5.99 -22.08
CA CYS A 211 -9.64 5.88 -23.52
C CYS A 211 -10.62 6.74 -24.34
N ASP A 212 -11.92 6.66 -24.04
CA ASP A 212 -12.96 7.42 -24.75
C ASP A 212 -12.77 8.93 -24.57
N GLY A 213 -12.25 9.36 -23.42
CA GLY A 213 -11.87 10.75 -23.15
C GLY A 213 -10.52 11.18 -23.74
N ALA A 214 -9.86 10.32 -24.53
CA ALA A 214 -8.51 10.51 -25.06
C ALA A 214 -7.45 10.85 -23.99
N PHE A 215 -7.70 10.47 -22.73
CA PHE A 215 -6.75 10.60 -21.64
C PHE A 215 -5.66 9.53 -21.77
N LEU A 216 -6.07 8.32 -22.15
CA LEU A 216 -5.18 7.24 -22.61
C LEU A 216 -5.39 6.99 -24.10
N LYS A 217 -4.29 6.85 -24.85
CA LYS A 217 -4.28 6.35 -26.24
C LYS A 217 -4.54 4.85 -26.28
N THR A 218 -3.92 4.13 -25.34
CA THR A 218 -4.03 2.67 -25.21
C THR A 218 -3.85 2.26 -23.76
N VAL A 219 -4.45 1.14 -23.37
CA VAL A 219 -4.17 0.48 -22.08
C VAL A 219 -2.92 -0.39 -22.25
N PRO A 220 -1.93 -0.36 -21.34
CA PRO A 220 -0.80 -1.27 -21.40
C PRO A 220 -1.25 -2.72 -21.24
N ASP A 221 -0.60 -3.64 -21.96
CA ASP A 221 -0.87 -5.07 -21.86
C ASP A 221 -0.20 -5.69 -20.64
N CYS A 222 -0.87 -6.66 -20.01
CA CYS A 222 -0.25 -7.48 -18.99
C CYS A 222 0.76 -8.45 -19.62
N PRO A 223 2.00 -8.56 -19.11
CA PRO A 223 3.02 -9.49 -19.62
C PRO A 223 2.58 -10.96 -19.65
N SER A 224 1.61 -11.33 -18.80
CA SER A 224 1.07 -12.69 -18.69
C SER A 224 -0.37 -12.79 -19.20
N SER A 225 -0.77 -11.90 -20.12
CA SER A 225 -2.10 -11.87 -20.75
C SER A 225 -3.29 -11.71 -19.77
N GLY A 226 -3.03 -11.17 -18.58
CA GLY A 226 -4.07 -10.77 -17.64
C GLY A 226 -4.85 -9.54 -18.09
N LYS A 227 -6.03 -9.34 -17.50
CA LYS A 227 -6.85 -8.15 -17.73
C LYS A 227 -6.80 -7.21 -16.54
N TYR A 228 -6.61 -5.93 -16.81
CA TYR A 228 -6.72 -4.86 -15.80
C TYR A 228 -8.18 -4.47 -15.60
N SER A 229 -8.58 -4.28 -14.35
CA SER A 229 -9.91 -3.82 -13.98
C SER A 229 -9.86 -2.93 -12.74
N CYS A 230 -10.80 -2.01 -12.62
CA CYS A 230 -10.91 -1.11 -11.48
C CYS A 230 -11.86 -1.67 -10.42
N ARG A 231 -11.41 -1.73 -9.17
CA ARG A 231 -12.26 -1.94 -8.00
C ARG A 231 -12.53 -0.57 -7.36
N LEU A 232 -13.77 -0.38 -6.91
CA LEU A 232 -14.18 0.81 -6.16
C LEU A 232 -14.63 0.40 -4.77
N THR A 233 -13.99 0.97 -3.76
CA THR A 233 -14.38 0.83 -2.36
C THR A 233 -14.91 2.18 -1.90
N PHE A 234 -16.10 2.21 -1.31
CA PHE A 234 -16.64 3.44 -0.77
C PHE A 234 -16.12 3.63 0.65
N ASN A 235 -15.44 4.74 0.91
CA ASN A 235 -14.97 5.14 2.22
C ASN A 235 -16.01 6.10 2.84
N PRO A 236 -16.75 5.66 3.87
CA PRO A 236 -17.81 6.46 4.48
C PRO A 236 -17.28 7.62 5.32
N ASP A 237 -16.03 7.55 5.79
CA ASP A 237 -15.42 8.59 6.62
C ASP A 237 -15.12 9.86 5.81
N VAL A 238 -14.84 9.69 4.51
CA VAL A 238 -14.58 10.78 3.56
C VAL A 238 -15.65 10.92 2.48
N ASP A 239 -16.75 10.16 2.59
CA ASP A 239 -17.89 10.15 1.66
C ASP A 239 -17.47 10.04 0.18
N ALA A 240 -16.46 9.20 -0.10
CA ALA A 240 -15.85 9.11 -1.43
C ALA A 240 -15.47 7.68 -1.82
N TYR A 241 -15.38 7.43 -3.14
CA TYR A 241 -14.86 6.17 -3.66
C TYR A 241 -13.34 6.21 -3.76
N GLU A 242 -12.70 5.19 -3.22
CA GLU A 242 -11.30 4.83 -3.46
C GLU A 242 -11.21 3.90 -4.67
N ILE A 243 -10.22 4.15 -5.53
CA ILE A 243 -9.93 3.34 -6.71
C ILE A 243 -8.78 2.38 -6.43
N MET A 244 -8.82 1.22 -7.08
CA MET A 244 -7.71 0.29 -7.10
C MET A 244 -7.70 -0.45 -8.43
N ILE A 245 -6.57 -0.50 -9.11
CA ILE A 245 -6.39 -1.29 -10.32
C ILE A 245 -5.81 -2.65 -9.95
N GLY A 246 -6.53 -3.69 -10.34
CA GLY A 246 -6.08 -5.07 -10.21
C GLY A 246 -5.91 -5.73 -11.57
N CYS A 247 -4.92 -6.62 -11.67
CA CYS A 247 -4.76 -7.54 -12.77
C CYS A 247 -5.31 -8.92 -12.41
N SER A 248 -6.06 -9.55 -13.32
CA SER A 248 -6.61 -10.89 -13.11
C SER A 248 -5.57 -12.00 -12.89
N GLN A 249 -4.30 -11.76 -13.25
CA GLN A 249 -3.21 -12.74 -13.08
C GLN A 249 -2.29 -12.42 -11.89
N HIS A 250 -2.15 -11.14 -11.52
CA HIS A 250 -1.11 -10.70 -10.58
C HIS A 250 -1.64 -9.89 -9.39
N GLY A 251 -2.96 -9.70 -9.28
CA GLY A 251 -3.56 -8.93 -8.19
C GLY A 251 -3.38 -7.41 -8.34
N SER A 252 -3.51 -6.68 -7.25
CA SER A 252 -3.33 -5.22 -7.17
C SER A 252 -2.08 -4.82 -6.36
N LEU A 253 -1.68 -3.55 -6.48
CA LEU A 253 -0.59 -2.99 -5.68
C LEU A 253 -0.86 -3.07 -4.18
N ALA A 254 -2.10 -2.82 -3.74
CA ALA A 254 -2.48 -2.88 -2.34
C ALA A 254 -2.46 -4.32 -1.77
N GLU A 255 -2.65 -5.32 -2.62
CA GLU A 255 -2.49 -6.72 -2.24
C GLU A 255 -1.01 -7.06 -2.12
N VAL A 256 -0.16 -6.58 -3.03
CA VAL A 256 1.28 -6.90 -3.08
C VAL A 256 2.12 -6.14 -2.04
N SER A 257 1.74 -4.92 -1.69
CA SER A 257 2.51 -4.08 -0.77
C SER A 257 2.40 -4.46 0.71
N LYS A 258 1.33 -5.18 1.07
CA LYS A 258 1.19 -5.81 2.38
C LYS A 258 2.19 -6.94 2.63
N LEU A 259 2.99 -7.28 1.61
CA LEU A 259 3.71 -8.54 1.53
C LEU A 259 5.23 -8.34 1.65
N TYR A 260 5.72 -7.11 1.86
CA TYR A 260 7.14 -6.86 2.15
C TYR A 260 7.44 -6.99 3.64
N ALA A 261 8.50 -7.74 3.97
CA ALA A 261 8.97 -7.92 5.33
C ALA A 261 9.72 -6.69 5.88
N SER A 262 10.16 -5.76 5.01
CA SER A 262 10.91 -4.56 5.39
C SER A 262 10.31 -3.30 4.75
N LEU A 263 10.34 -2.20 5.49
CA LEU A 263 9.91 -0.88 5.00
C LEU A 263 10.82 -0.38 3.87
N GLU A 264 12.13 -0.63 3.98
CA GLU A 264 13.13 -0.19 2.99
C GLU A 264 12.90 -0.82 1.61
N ASP A 265 12.59 -2.13 1.56
CA ASP A 265 12.32 -2.81 0.30
C ASP A 265 11.03 -2.33 -0.35
N SER A 266 10.02 -2.02 0.49
CA SER A 266 8.78 -1.39 0.04
C SER A 266 9.05 0.00 -0.57
N GLU A 267 9.81 0.86 0.11
CA GLU A 267 10.16 2.21 -0.40
C GLU A 267 10.94 2.14 -1.73
N LYS A 268 11.95 1.26 -1.82
CA LYS A 268 12.70 1.02 -3.06
C LYS A 268 11.80 0.54 -4.19
N PHE A 269 10.84 -0.34 -3.90
CA PHE A 269 9.89 -0.82 -4.89
C PHE A 269 9.02 0.31 -5.43
N TYR A 270 8.42 1.12 -4.54
CA TYR A 270 7.58 2.24 -4.96
C TYR A 270 8.35 3.30 -5.74
N ALA A 271 9.58 3.62 -5.34
CA ALA A 271 10.45 4.51 -6.11
C ALA A 271 10.71 3.98 -7.53
N ALA A 272 10.88 2.66 -7.69
CA ALA A 272 11.03 2.05 -9.01
C ALA A 272 9.76 2.13 -9.88
N LEU A 273 8.57 2.07 -9.28
CA LEU A 273 7.30 2.29 -9.99
C LEU A 273 7.22 3.73 -10.52
N GLU A 274 7.54 4.73 -9.69
CA GLU A 274 7.54 6.13 -10.11
C GLU A 274 8.47 6.41 -11.31
N THR A 275 9.64 5.78 -11.35
CA THR A 275 10.55 5.93 -12.51
C THR A 275 9.98 5.31 -13.79
N SER A 276 9.15 4.27 -13.65
CA SER A 276 8.53 3.57 -14.78
C SER A 276 7.33 4.33 -15.35
N ASP A 277 6.64 5.11 -14.51
CA ASP A 277 5.44 5.87 -14.86
C ASP A 277 5.66 6.81 -16.05
N LEU A 278 6.76 7.57 -16.10
CA LEU A 278 6.97 8.53 -17.19
C LEU A 278 7.22 7.83 -18.53
N ALA A 279 7.92 6.69 -18.52
CA ALA A 279 8.14 5.89 -19.71
C ALA A 279 6.83 5.29 -20.23
N LEU A 280 5.99 4.78 -19.33
CA LEU A 280 4.65 4.30 -19.65
C LEU A 280 3.75 5.45 -20.15
N ALA A 281 3.82 6.62 -19.53
CA ALA A 281 3.04 7.79 -19.91
C ALA A 281 3.34 8.24 -21.34
N LYS A 282 4.63 8.32 -21.73
CA LYS A 282 5.03 8.68 -23.10
C LYS A 282 4.46 7.72 -24.15
N LYS A 283 4.28 6.44 -23.79
CA LYS A 283 3.75 5.41 -24.69
C LYS A 283 2.22 5.38 -24.74
N HIS A 284 1.57 5.58 -23.60
CA HIS A 284 0.15 5.25 -23.42
C HIS A 284 -0.75 6.47 -23.23
N CYS A 285 -0.24 7.63 -22.81
CA CYS A 285 -1.06 8.81 -22.54
C CYS A 285 -1.44 9.59 -23.80
N GLY A 286 -2.65 10.15 -23.77
CA GLY A 286 -2.99 11.32 -24.56
C GLY A 286 -2.24 12.56 -24.08
N ASP A 287 -2.22 13.61 -24.90
CA ASP A 287 -1.31 14.75 -24.71
C ASP A 287 -1.57 15.50 -23.40
N ARG A 288 -2.84 15.62 -22.98
CA ARG A 288 -3.18 16.28 -21.71
C ARG A 288 -2.65 15.51 -20.50
N LEU A 289 -2.89 14.20 -20.45
CA LEU A 289 -2.41 13.38 -19.34
C LEU A 289 -0.88 13.32 -19.33
N LEU A 290 -0.24 13.22 -20.50
CA LEU A 290 1.22 13.26 -20.60
C LEU A 290 1.80 14.53 -19.95
N LYS A 291 1.22 15.70 -20.23
CA LYS A 291 1.64 16.96 -19.59
C LYS A 291 1.52 16.93 -18.07
N MET A 292 0.46 16.32 -17.53
CA MET A 292 0.29 16.16 -16.08
C MET A 292 1.35 15.24 -15.46
N PHE A 293 1.77 14.18 -16.18
CA PHE A 293 2.89 13.36 -15.74
C PHE A 293 4.23 14.13 -15.80
N GLU A 294 4.44 14.96 -16.82
CA GLU A 294 5.64 15.79 -16.97
C GLU A 294 5.71 16.91 -15.92
N SER A 295 4.56 17.45 -15.48
CA SER A 295 4.50 18.47 -14.42
C SER A 295 4.69 17.92 -13.01
N ARG A 296 4.65 16.60 -12.82
CA ARG A 296 4.69 15.96 -11.49
C ARG A 296 5.87 16.45 -10.62
N GLY A 297 7.06 16.59 -11.20
CA GLY A 297 8.23 17.06 -10.46
C GLY A 297 8.05 18.46 -9.88
N ALA A 298 7.51 19.38 -10.69
CA ALA A 298 7.20 20.74 -10.24
C ALA A 298 6.02 20.75 -9.25
N GLU A 299 5.05 19.84 -9.36
CA GLU A 299 4.01 19.69 -8.35
C GLU A 299 4.58 19.25 -6.99
N LYS A 300 5.52 18.28 -6.98
CA LYS A 300 6.21 17.83 -5.75
C LYS A 300 6.91 19.00 -5.07
N GLU A 301 7.65 19.80 -5.84
CA GLU A 301 8.36 20.98 -5.34
C GLU A 301 7.42 22.02 -4.70
N VAL A 302 6.25 22.27 -5.29
CA VAL A 302 5.24 23.17 -4.68
C VAL A 302 4.73 22.63 -3.34
N TYR A 303 4.43 21.33 -3.25
CA TYR A 303 4.02 20.73 -1.97
C TYR A 303 5.14 20.75 -0.92
N GLU A 304 6.40 20.59 -1.32
CA GLU A 304 7.55 20.73 -0.42
C GLU A 304 7.69 22.16 0.11
N TYR A 305 7.48 23.18 -0.74
CA TYR A 305 7.45 24.57 -0.27
C TYR A 305 6.32 24.82 0.72
N ILE A 306 5.11 24.28 0.48
CA ILE A 306 4.00 24.37 1.44
C ILE A 306 4.39 23.72 2.77
N ARG A 307 4.96 22.51 2.73
CA ARG A 307 5.36 21.75 3.93
C ARG A 307 6.43 22.46 4.77
N ASN A 308 7.31 23.21 4.11
CA ASN A 308 8.41 23.93 4.74
C ASN A 308 8.05 25.40 5.04
N ASP A 309 6.77 25.77 5.01
CA ASP A 309 6.26 27.12 5.25
C ASP A 309 6.85 28.22 4.32
N ASN A 310 7.41 27.82 3.18
CA ASN A 310 7.92 28.72 2.13
C ASN A 310 6.78 29.14 1.18
N ILE A 311 5.80 29.85 1.73
CA ILE A 311 4.51 30.09 1.05
C ILE A 311 4.65 30.98 -0.19
N GLY A 312 5.63 31.89 -0.22
CA GLY A 312 5.89 32.74 -1.40
C GLY A 312 6.34 31.93 -2.61
N GLU A 313 7.29 31.02 -2.41
CA GLU A 313 7.80 30.10 -3.42
C GLU A 313 6.73 29.10 -3.85
N ALA A 314 5.95 28.57 -2.90
CA ALA A 314 4.81 27.70 -3.18
C ALA A 314 3.80 28.40 -4.11
N PHE A 315 3.46 29.65 -3.81
CA PHE A 315 2.51 30.41 -4.62
C PHE A 315 3.05 30.72 -6.02
N ALA A 316 4.33 31.08 -6.14
CA ALA A 316 4.97 31.33 -7.43
C ALA A 316 5.02 30.06 -8.30
N GLY A 317 5.42 28.92 -7.71
CA GLY A 317 5.42 27.62 -8.38
C GLY A 317 4.03 27.18 -8.80
N PHE A 318 3.04 27.33 -7.92
CA PHE A 318 1.62 27.07 -8.22
C PHE A 318 1.15 27.87 -9.43
N ARG A 319 1.41 29.19 -9.47
CA ARG A 319 0.97 30.04 -10.59
C ARG A 319 1.63 29.66 -11.92
N LYS A 320 2.88 29.21 -11.88
CA LYS A 320 3.57 28.68 -13.07
C LYS A 320 2.90 27.40 -13.58
N LEU A 321 2.62 26.44 -12.69
CA LEU A 321 1.90 25.21 -13.03
C LEU A 321 0.51 25.51 -13.61
N GLN A 322 -0.20 26.43 -12.97
CA GLN A 322 -1.57 26.78 -13.32
C GLN A 322 -1.72 27.41 -14.71
N ALA A 323 -0.67 28.07 -15.20
CA ALA A 323 -0.64 28.63 -16.55
C ALA A 323 -0.80 27.53 -17.61
N ASP A 324 -0.28 26.33 -17.35
CA ASP A 324 -0.28 25.19 -18.27
C ASP A 324 -1.44 24.21 -18.00
N GLU A 325 -1.80 23.98 -16.73
CA GLU A 325 -2.89 23.09 -16.34
C GLU A 325 -3.71 23.73 -15.20
N LYS A 326 -4.99 23.98 -15.45
CA LYS A 326 -5.88 24.65 -14.49
C LYS A 326 -6.40 23.68 -13.42
N PHE A 327 -6.46 22.39 -13.75
CA PHE A 327 -7.03 21.36 -12.92
C PHE A 327 -5.99 20.75 -11.96
N LEU A 328 -5.50 21.58 -11.02
CA LEU A 328 -4.45 21.21 -10.04
C LEU A 328 -4.97 20.55 -8.75
N GLY A 329 -6.25 20.16 -8.71
CA GLY A 329 -6.88 19.44 -7.61
C GLY A 329 -6.61 20.00 -6.22
N GLU A 330 -6.10 19.13 -5.35
CA GLU A 330 -5.80 19.37 -3.93
C GLU A 330 -4.77 20.47 -3.67
N MET A 331 -4.03 20.91 -4.68
CA MET A 331 -3.07 22.00 -4.51
C MET A 331 -3.76 23.33 -4.19
N TYR A 332 -4.96 23.55 -4.71
CA TYR A 332 -5.77 24.74 -4.38
C TYR A 332 -6.10 24.83 -2.89
N PRO A 333 -6.78 23.83 -2.27
CA PRO A 333 -7.09 23.89 -0.85
C PRO A 333 -5.84 23.83 0.04
N ALA A 334 -4.80 23.07 -0.35
CA ALA A 334 -3.56 23.01 0.43
C ALA A 334 -2.86 24.38 0.53
N LEU A 335 -2.73 25.09 -0.59
CA LEU A 335 -2.13 26.43 -0.61
C LEU A 335 -3.03 27.48 0.06
N ALA A 336 -4.36 27.35 -0.07
CA ALA A 336 -5.31 28.22 0.64
C ALA A 336 -5.18 28.06 2.17
N ASP A 337 -5.07 26.83 2.67
CA ASP A 337 -4.89 26.56 4.09
C ASP A 337 -3.57 27.12 4.61
N ALA A 338 -2.50 26.97 3.83
CA ALA A 338 -1.20 27.51 4.18
C ALA A 338 -1.21 29.05 4.25
N LEU A 339 -1.91 29.72 3.31
CA LEU A 339 -2.13 31.17 3.34
C LEU A 339 -2.95 31.60 4.57
N MET A 340 -4.00 30.87 4.93
CA MET A 340 -4.78 31.16 6.14
C MET A 340 -3.94 31.09 7.41
N GLN A 341 -3.01 30.13 7.50
CA GLN A 341 -2.13 29.97 8.68
C GLN A 341 -1.21 31.17 8.91
N ILE A 342 -0.83 31.88 7.83
CA ILE A 342 -0.01 33.10 7.90
C ILE A 342 -0.85 34.39 7.86
N ASN A 343 -2.17 34.29 8.06
CA ASN A 343 -3.13 35.41 8.05
C ASN A 343 -3.30 36.12 6.68
N HIS A 344 -3.04 35.43 5.58
CA HIS A 344 -3.32 35.89 4.21
C HIS A 344 -4.70 35.39 3.72
N GLU A 345 -5.74 35.72 4.49
CA GLU A 345 -7.10 35.21 4.27
C GLU A 345 -7.71 35.69 2.94
N THR A 346 -7.42 36.91 2.52
CA THR A 346 -7.96 37.44 1.25
C THR A 346 -7.45 36.64 0.07
N GLU A 347 -6.15 36.34 0.03
CA GLU A 347 -5.51 35.53 -1.00
C GLU A 347 -6.01 34.09 -0.97
N ALA A 348 -6.17 33.51 0.22
CA ALA A 348 -6.74 32.17 0.39
C ALA A 348 -8.16 32.06 -0.19
N VAL A 349 -9.03 33.02 0.15
CA VAL A 349 -10.42 33.05 -0.35
C VAL A 349 -10.45 33.29 -1.87
N MET A 350 -9.58 34.14 -2.41
CA MET A 350 -9.45 34.31 -3.86
C MET A 350 -9.06 33.00 -4.56
N LEU A 351 -8.11 32.26 -3.99
CA LEU A 351 -7.69 30.97 -4.53
C LEU A 351 -8.82 29.92 -4.50
N LEU A 352 -9.59 29.87 -3.41
CA LEU A 352 -10.75 28.99 -3.30
C LEU A 352 -11.89 29.37 -4.27
N LYS A 353 -12.13 30.67 -4.48
CA LYS A 353 -13.09 31.18 -5.48
C LYS A 353 -12.66 30.85 -6.91
N GLU A 354 -11.36 30.82 -7.16
CA GLU A 354 -10.82 30.37 -8.44
C GLU A 354 -11.02 28.85 -8.60
N ALA A 355 -10.68 28.07 -7.57
CA ALA A 355 -10.90 26.63 -7.55
C ALA A 355 -12.37 26.25 -7.81
N SER A 356 -13.34 26.98 -7.24
CA SER A 356 -14.76 26.69 -7.41
C SER A 356 -15.28 26.86 -8.84
N ARG A 357 -14.54 27.58 -9.71
CA ARG A 357 -14.85 27.66 -11.14
C ARG A 357 -14.51 26.37 -11.88
N PHE A 358 -13.49 25.65 -11.41
CA PHE A 358 -13.06 24.37 -11.98
C PHE A 358 -13.74 23.18 -11.29
N TYR A 359 -14.02 23.31 -10.00
CA TYR A 359 -14.62 22.29 -9.13
C TYR A 359 -15.94 22.75 -8.50
N PRO A 360 -16.96 23.07 -9.30
CA PRO A 360 -18.19 23.70 -8.80
C PRO A 360 -19.01 22.79 -7.87
N ARG A 361 -18.72 21.49 -7.82
CA ARG A 361 -19.46 20.51 -7.00
C ARG A 361 -18.61 19.88 -5.90
N TRP A 362 -17.33 20.25 -5.81
CA TRP A 362 -16.45 19.66 -4.81
C TRP A 362 -16.75 20.23 -3.41
N GLN A 363 -17.25 19.38 -2.53
CA GLN A 363 -17.73 19.79 -1.20
C GLN A 363 -16.64 20.46 -0.35
N LEU A 364 -15.38 20.03 -0.50
CA LEU A 364 -14.27 20.64 0.24
C LEU A 364 -14.14 22.14 -0.05
N ILE A 365 -14.16 22.52 -1.33
CA ILE A 365 -14.07 23.92 -1.75
C ILE A 365 -15.30 24.71 -1.31
N ILE A 366 -16.50 24.12 -1.46
CA ILE A 366 -17.76 24.74 -1.05
C ILE A 366 -17.76 25.03 0.45
N ASN A 367 -17.30 24.09 1.27
CA ASN A 367 -17.27 24.22 2.72
C ASN A 367 -16.23 25.26 3.15
N LYS A 368 -15.00 25.21 2.61
CA LYS A 368 -13.97 26.21 2.91
C LYS A 368 -14.38 27.64 2.55
N LEU A 369 -15.10 27.83 1.44
CA LEU A 369 -15.64 29.14 1.07
C LEU A 369 -16.73 29.67 2.02
N LYS A 370 -17.48 28.78 2.68
CA LYS A 370 -18.44 29.17 3.72
C LYS A 370 -17.74 29.58 5.01
N GLU A 371 -16.63 28.90 5.34
CA GLU A 371 -15.84 29.18 6.55
C GLU A 371 -15.08 30.50 6.46
N GLY A 372 -14.42 30.78 5.33
CA GLY A 372 -13.66 32.03 5.10
C GLY A 372 -14.50 33.22 4.64
N GLY A 373 -15.84 33.13 4.73
CA GLY A 373 -16.77 34.21 4.39
C GLY A 373 -17.40 34.90 5.61
N ASN A 374 -16.92 34.59 6.82
CA ASN A 374 -17.42 35.14 8.09
C ASN A 374 -16.63 36.37 8.55
#